data_AF-A0A941ADU4-F1
#
_entry.id   AF-A0A941ADU4-F1
#
_cell.length_a   1.000
_cell.length_b   1.000
_cell.length_c   1.000
_cell.angle_alpha   90.00
_cell.angle_beta   90.00
_cell.angle_gamma   90.00
#
_symmetry.space_group_name_H-M   'P 1'
#
loop_
_entity.id
_entity.type
_entity.pdbx_description
1 polymer ?
#
loop_
_entity_poly.entity_id
_entity_poly.type
_entity_poly.pdbx_seq_one_letter_code
_entity_poly.pdbx_strand_id
1 'polypeptide(L)' 'MYDIIIENGQIVDGSGETAFQADLGIKDGKIASIGQLVGQEAQEQIDATG' A
#
# COMPACT_ATOMS: atom_id res chain seq x y z
N MET A 1 -7.65 9.14 6.28
CA MET A 1 -7.75 7.95 7.12
C MET A 1 -8.12 6.75 6.26
N TYR A 2 -7.25 5.76 6.25
CA TYR A 2 -7.44 4.45 5.60
C TYR A 2 -7.88 3.41 6.63
N ASP A 3 -8.37 2.27 6.15
CA ASP A 3 -8.58 1.11 7.02
C ASP A 3 -7.23 0.44 7.26
N ILE A 4 -6.48 0.18 6.19
CA ILE A 4 -5.16 -0.44 6.23
C ILE A 4 -4.21 0.37 5.36
N ILE A 5 -2.99 0.62 5.85
CA ILE A 5 -1.84 0.97 5.02
C ILE A 5 -0.84 -0.18 5.09
N ILE A 6 -0.39 -0.65 3.93
CA ILE A 6 0.74 -1.57 3.79
C ILE A 6 1.94 -0.74 3.33
N GLU A 7 2.99 -0.66 4.13
CA GLU A 7 4.17 0.19 3.92
C GLU A 7 5.34 -0.60 3.33
N ASN A 8 6.20 0.08 2.57
CA ASN A 8 7.48 -0.42 2.06
C ASN A 8 7.38 -1.68 1.16
N GLY A 9 6.18 -2.00 0.65
CA GLY A 9 5.94 -3.22 -0.11
C GLY A 9 6.54 -3.20 -1.52
N GLN A 10 6.97 -4.37 -2.00
CA GLN A 10 7.22 -4.62 -3.41
C GLN A 10 5.91 -5.05 -4.10
N ILE A 11 5.34 -4.16 -4.90
CA ILE A 11 4.03 -4.36 -5.53
C ILE A 11 4.19 -5.07 -6.88
N VAL A 12 3.48 -6.19 -7.03
CA VAL A 12 3.25 -6.88 -8.29
C VAL A 12 1.77 -6.70 -8.65
N ASP A 13 1.47 -5.86 -9.65
CA ASP A 13 0.10 -5.40 -9.96
C ASP A 13 -0.66 -6.29 -10.97
N GLY A 14 -0.01 -7.34 -11.50
CA GLY A 14 -0.59 -8.27 -12.46
C GLY A 14 -0.62 -7.78 -13.90
N SER A 15 -0.06 -6.61 -14.22
CA SER A 15 0.05 -6.09 -15.60
C SER A 15 1.10 -6.85 -16.44
N GLY A 16 2.04 -7.52 -15.78
CA GLY A 16 3.21 -8.15 -16.41
C GLY A 16 4.46 -7.26 -16.40
N GLU A 17 4.34 -6.02 -15.92
CA GLU A 17 5.46 -5.10 -15.71
C GLU A 17 6.32 -5.51 -14.50
N THR A 18 7.49 -4.89 -14.38
CA THR A 18 8.40 -5.14 -13.26
C THR A 18 7.81 -4.64 -11.95
N ALA A 19 7.99 -5.40 -10.87
CA ALA A 19 7.54 -5.00 -9.54
C ALA A 19 8.19 -3.67 -9.11
N PHE A 20 7.44 -2.86 -8.38
CA PHE A 20 7.91 -1.54 -7.92
C PHE A 20 7.64 -1.36 -6.43
N GLN A 21 8.46 -0.53 -5.78
CA GLN A 21 8.33 -0.28 -4.35
C GLN A 21 7.35 0.87 -4.09
N ALA A 22 6.33 0.63 -3.27
CA ALA A 22 5.33 1.62 -2.87
C ALA A 22 4.54 1.16 -1.65
N ASP A 23 3.82 2.10 -1.05
CA ASP A 23 2.80 1.83 -0.04
C ASP A 23 1.43 1.62 -0.71
N LEU A 24 0.59 0.81 -0.08
CA LEU A 24 -0.78 0.50 -0.52
C LEU A 24 -1.78 0.96 0.53
N GLY A 25 -2.68 1.87 0.14
CA GLY A 25 -3.77 2.34 0.99
C GLY A 25 -5.07 1.63 0.65
N ILE A 26 -5.68 0.97 1.64
CA ILE A 26 -6.96 0.27 1.52
C ILE A 26 -8.04 1.04 2.27
N LYS A 27 -9.18 1.25 1.62
CA LYS A 27 -10.37 1.85 2.22
C LYS A 27 -11.63 1.19 1.70
N ASP A 28 -12.56 0.89 2.60
CA ASP A 28 -13.84 0.24 2.31
C ASP A 28 -13.66 -1.06 1.51
N GLY A 29 -12.62 -1.83 1.86
CA GLY A 29 -12.26 -3.11 1.22
C GLY A 29 -11.70 -2.98 -0.21
N LYS A 30 -11.33 -1.77 -0.66
CA LYS A 30 -10.78 -1.51 -1.99
C LYS A 30 -9.43 -0.80 -1.91
N ILE A 31 -8.61 -0.96 -2.94
CA ILE A 31 -7.41 -0.15 -3.13
C ILE A 31 -7.85 1.29 -3.40
N ALA A 32 -7.48 2.20 -2.51
CA ALA A 32 -7.77 3.61 -2.62
C ALA A 32 -6.57 4.38 -3.20
N SER A 33 -5.34 3.94 -2.88
CA SER A 33 -4.10 4.61 -3.29
C SER A 33 -2.95 3.61 -3.42
N ILE A 34 -2.04 3.86 -4.37
CA ILE A 34 -0.72 3.22 -4.48
C ILE A 34 0.32 4.33 -4.62
N GLY A 35 1.35 4.34 -3.77
CA GLY A 35 2.40 5.37 -3.80
C GLY A 35 3.04 5.59 -2.44
N GLN A 36 3.63 6.76 -2.21
CA GLN A 36 4.14 7.13 -0.88
C GLN A 36 3.01 7.64 0.02
N LEU A 37 2.78 6.99 1.16
CA LEU A 37 1.73 7.32 2.13
C LEU A 37 2.28 7.75 3.48
N VAL A 38 3.55 8.20 3.53
CA VAL A 38 4.20 8.70 4.75
C VAL A 38 3.36 9.78 5.42
N GLY A 39 3.09 9.59 6.72
CA GLY A 39 2.30 10.52 7.54
C GLY A 39 0.79 10.45 7.33
N GLN A 40 0.30 9.50 6.52
CA GLN A 40 -1.14 9.20 6.44
C GLN A 40 -1.56 8.29 7.59
N GLU A 41 -2.77 8.55 8.12
CA GLU A 41 -3.33 7.73 9.18
C GLU A 41 -4.13 6.54 8.63
N ALA A 42 -4.00 5.39 9.29
CA ALA A 42 -4.81 4.20 9.07
C ALA A 42 -5.24 3.57 10.40
N GLN A 43 -6.31 2.78 10.39
CA GLN A 43 -6.67 1.97 11.56
C GLN A 43 -5.62 0.88 11.82
N GLU A 44 -5.02 0.36 10.76
CA GLU A 44 -3.96 -0.64 10.79
C GLU A 44 -2.81 -0.23 9.86
N GLN A 45 -1.58 -0.41 10.31
CA GLN A 45 -0.36 -0.21 9.52
C GLN A 45 0.46 -1.50 9.54
N ILE A 46 0.88 -1.96 8.36
CA ILE A 46 1.62 -3.21 8.16
C ILE A 46 2.89 -2.89 7.40
N ASP A 47 4.06 -3.18 7.97
CA ASP A 47 5.35 -3.09 7.26
C ASP A 47 5.56 -4.37 6.43
N ALA A 48 5.68 -4.21 5.11
CA ALA A 48 5.89 -5.29 4.14
C ALA A 48 7.33 -5.35 3.61
N THR A 49 8.29 -4.80 4.35
CA THR A 49 9.72 -4.94 4.03
C THR A 49 10.13 -6.41 3.98
N GLY A 50 10.63 -6.87 2.82
CA GLY A 50 11.08 -8.25 2.60
C GLY A 50 11.54 -8.53 1.18
#